data_AF-A0A9E4WVC6-F1
#
_entry.id   AF-A0A9E4WVC6-F1
#
_cell.length_a   1.000
_cell.length_b   1.000
_cell.length_c   1.000
_cell.angle_alpha   90.00
_cell.angle_beta   90.00
_cell.angle_gamma   90.00
#
_symmetry.space_group_name_H-M   'P 1'
#
loop_
_entity.id
_entity.type
_entity.pdbx_description
1 polymer ?
#
loop_
_entity_poly.entity_id
_entity_poly.type
_entity_poly.pdbx_seq_one_letter_code
_entity_poly.pdbx_strand_id
1 'polypeptide(L)'
;MARSTLAAGFDIWGVESPPMSGGQAYVAIAEDNLVVAFRSTASDDGWGVTLNVLTDLRATPKKISFIDDSVSNAQEYRKLKVHSGFHNEHLRYRDRILEYIAQHPDKDIYVTGHSLGGALAILSSFDIVVHTQRPVTVFTFGQPRVGKGKFREVYDSLVPDSYRVVVDRDPIPRVPGMLLNYEHVGKLLQLNPDGTQLAPEEIQSSAIFKALDLPKHIIGSYYSTILGMRTNCAAAFSMAAAEGTDQCLNVGWLAGSADAEREATKKAWELIPEGAIPWEELHIDEMPIEKIPVDKIPTEFPAIKTPPWSKMPPSTIS
;
A
#
# COMPACT_ATOMS: atom_id res chain seq x y z
N MET A 1 -44.21 -7.04 -9.92
CA MET A 1 -43.53 -5.72 -9.91
C MET A 1 -42.04 -5.98 -9.90
N ALA A 2 -41.39 -5.82 -11.06
CA ALA A 2 -39.96 -6.02 -11.18
C ALA A 2 -39.23 -4.88 -10.45
N ARG A 3 -38.34 -5.21 -9.52
CA ARG A 3 -37.34 -4.26 -9.01
C ARG A 3 -36.32 -4.01 -10.12
N SER A 4 -36.58 -3.03 -10.98
CA SER A 4 -35.52 -2.33 -11.69
C SER A 4 -35.01 -1.23 -10.77
N THR A 5 -33.76 -1.32 -10.31
CA THR A 5 -32.96 -0.15 -9.90
C THR A 5 -31.54 -0.57 -9.52
N LEU A 6 -30.60 0.30 -9.91
CA LEU A 6 -29.17 0.37 -9.54
C LEU A 6 -28.18 -0.32 -10.49
N ALA A 7 -28.05 0.24 -11.70
CA ALA A 7 -26.71 0.62 -12.13
C ALA A 7 -26.47 2.03 -11.58
N ALA A 8 -26.05 2.15 -10.33
CA ALA A 8 -25.50 3.42 -9.85
C ALA A 8 -24.28 3.71 -10.73
N GLY A 9 -24.31 4.80 -11.49
CA GLY A 9 -23.17 5.21 -12.31
C GLY A 9 -21.99 5.55 -11.40
N PHE A 10 -20.80 5.11 -11.76
CA PHE A 10 -19.56 5.49 -11.09
C PHE A 10 -18.89 6.60 -11.90
N ASP A 11 -18.58 7.71 -11.27
CA ASP A 11 -17.82 8.78 -11.91
C ASP A 11 -16.33 8.61 -11.59
N ILE A 12 -15.55 8.25 -12.61
CA ILE A 12 -14.10 8.04 -12.47
C ILE A 12 -13.36 9.21 -13.09
N TRP A 13 -12.42 9.75 -12.32
CA TRP A 13 -11.52 10.83 -12.70
C TRP A 13 -10.09 10.31 -12.58
N GLY A 14 -9.24 10.63 -13.54
CA GLY A 14 -7.83 10.21 -13.57
C GLY A 14 -6.86 11.38 -13.66
N VAL A 15 -5.68 11.22 -13.05
CA VAL A 15 -4.51 12.06 -13.29
C VAL A 15 -3.27 11.17 -13.46
N GLU A 16 -2.53 11.42 -14.53
CA GLU A 16 -1.29 10.72 -14.82
C GLU A 16 -0.09 11.55 -14.35
N SER A 17 0.86 10.90 -13.68
CA SER A 17 2.17 11.52 -13.43
C SER A 17 3.00 11.51 -14.72
N PRO A 18 3.93 12.47 -14.92
CA PRO A 18 4.88 12.41 -16.02
C PRO A 18 5.58 11.03 -16.14
N PRO A 19 5.95 10.62 -17.36
CA PRO A 19 6.34 9.24 -17.71
C PRO A 19 7.52 8.63 -16.93
N MET A 20 8.26 9.41 -16.15
CA MET A 20 9.44 8.94 -15.42
C MET A 20 9.12 8.09 -14.18
N SER A 21 7.89 8.16 -13.64
CA SER A 21 7.48 7.30 -12.52
C SER A 21 6.47 6.22 -12.91
N GLY A 22 5.79 6.39 -14.05
CA GLY A 22 4.72 5.51 -14.56
C GLY A 22 3.55 5.26 -13.60
N GLY A 23 3.46 6.00 -12.49
CA GLY A 23 2.38 5.93 -11.52
C GLY A 23 1.14 6.69 -12.00
N GLN A 24 -0.04 6.22 -11.59
CA GLN A 24 -1.30 6.91 -11.86
C GLN A 24 -2.15 6.97 -10.58
N ALA A 25 -2.91 8.05 -10.44
CA ALA A 25 -3.90 8.20 -9.38
C ALA A 25 -5.29 8.38 -10.01
N TYR A 26 -6.28 7.75 -9.41
CA TYR A 26 -7.68 7.78 -9.81
C TYR A 26 -8.52 8.19 -8.62
N VAL A 27 -9.56 8.97 -8.86
CA VAL A 27 -10.64 9.17 -7.89
C VAL A 27 -11.95 8.71 -8.50
N ALA A 28 -12.65 7.82 -7.81
CA ALA A 28 -13.98 7.36 -8.19
C ALA A 28 -15.00 7.83 -7.15
N ILE A 29 -16.14 8.34 -7.61
CA ILE A 29 -17.29 8.64 -6.75
C ILE A 29 -18.37 7.60 -7.01
N ALA A 30 -18.84 7.00 -5.92
CA ALA A 30 -19.86 5.97 -5.91
C ALA A 30 -20.82 6.22 -4.74
N GLU A 31 -22.01 6.75 -5.04
CA GLU A 31 -23.02 7.06 -4.02
C GLU A 31 -22.45 7.99 -2.93
N ASP A 32 -22.29 7.49 -1.71
CA ASP A 32 -21.74 8.23 -0.56
C ASP A 32 -20.22 8.05 -0.41
N ASN A 33 -19.57 7.32 -1.30
CA ASN A 33 -18.15 6.99 -1.20
C ASN A 33 -17.31 7.75 -2.23
N LEU A 34 -16.16 8.24 -1.78
CA LEU A 34 -15.07 8.75 -2.61
C LEU A 34 -13.87 7.82 -2.44
N VAL A 35 -13.45 7.18 -3.53
CA VAL A 35 -12.36 6.21 -3.54
C VAL A 35 -11.15 6.79 -4.26
N VAL A 36 -10.04 6.98 -3.56
CA VAL A 36 -8.74 7.33 -4.14
C VAL A 36 -7.96 6.04 -4.39
N ALA A 37 -7.64 5.74 -5.64
CA ALA A 37 -6.92 4.54 -6.03
C ALA A 37 -5.59 4.88 -6.72
N PHE A 38 -4.50 4.25 -6.28
CA PHE A 38 -3.18 4.39 -6.88
C PHE A 38 -2.81 3.14 -7.68
N ARG A 39 -2.48 3.33 -8.96
CA ARG A 39 -1.95 2.27 -9.82
C ARG A 39 -0.43 2.22 -9.70
N SER A 40 0.09 1.00 -9.52
CA SER A 40 1.51 0.72 -9.67
C SER A 40 1.94 0.89 -11.13
N THR A 41 3.22 1.18 -11.35
CA THR A 41 3.84 1.14 -12.68
C THR A 41 3.49 -0.16 -13.39
N ALA A 42 2.84 -0.05 -14.56
CA ALA A 42 2.54 -1.21 -15.38
C ALA A 42 3.85 -1.82 -15.87
N SER A 43 4.11 -3.04 -15.43
CA SER A 43 5.27 -3.84 -15.81
C SER A 43 5.10 -4.40 -17.23
N ASP A 44 4.95 -3.54 -18.23
CA ASP A 44 5.13 -3.98 -19.62
C ASP A 44 6.64 -4.11 -19.92
N ASP A 45 7.49 -3.36 -19.21
CA ASP A 45 8.95 -3.27 -19.47
C ASP A 45 9.87 -3.67 -18.29
N GLY A 46 9.36 -4.40 -17.29
CA GLY A 46 10.24 -5.18 -16.39
C GLY A 46 10.17 -4.87 -14.90
N TRP A 47 10.00 -5.94 -14.13
CA TRP A 47 10.09 -6.05 -12.67
C TRP A 47 11.33 -5.39 -12.05
N GLY A 48 12.38 -5.18 -12.82
CA GLY A 48 13.60 -4.49 -12.40
C GLY A 48 13.32 -3.08 -11.87
N VAL A 49 12.39 -2.33 -12.47
CA VAL A 49 12.08 -0.97 -12.00
C VAL A 49 11.34 -0.98 -10.66
N THR A 50 10.36 -1.87 -10.47
CA THR A 50 9.63 -2.03 -9.21
C THR A 50 10.55 -2.48 -8.09
N LEU A 51 11.43 -3.45 -8.36
CA LEU A 51 12.45 -3.87 -7.40
C LEU A 51 13.43 -2.72 -7.13
N ASN A 52 13.98 -2.06 -8.14
CA ASN A 52 14.88 -0.90 -7.97
C ASN A 52 14.26 0.19 -7.09
N VAL A 53 13.00 0.60 -7.31
CA VAL A 53 12.33 1.60 -6.46
C VAL A 53 12.22 1.15 -4.99
N LEU A 54 12.05 -0.15 -4.76
CA LEU A 54 11.91 -0.76 -3.43
C LEU A 54 13.24 -1.11 -2.75
N THR A 55 14.31 -1.32 -3.53
CA THR A 55 15.62 -1.80 -3.06
C THR A 55 16.76 -0.80 -3.25
N ASP A 56 16.59 0.27 -4.02
CA ASP A 56 17.63 1.29 -4.27
C ASP A 56 18.09 1.99 -2.99
N LEU A 57 19.23 2.68 -3.09
CA LEU A 57 19.74 3.75 -2.20
C LEU A 57 18.69 4.79 -1.73
N ARG A 58 17.46 4.77 -2.29
CA ARG A 58 16.28 5.56 -1.94
C ARG A 58 15.39 4.98 -0.85
N ALA A 59 15.69 3.77 -0.36
CA ALA A 59 15.22 3.31 0.95
C ALA A 59 15.77 4.17 2.10
N THR A 60 16.62 5.17 1.80
CA THR A 60 16.95 6.28 2.69
C THR A 60 15.68 6.92 3.26
N PRO A 61 15.51 6.90 4.59
CA PRO A 61 14.39 7.55 5.25
C PRO A 61 14.49 9.08 5.12
N LYS A 62 13.42 9.71 4.64
CA LYS A 62 13.26 11.16 4.51
C LYS A 62 12.19 11.66 5.48
N LYS A 63 12.39 12.87 6.01
CA LYS A 63 11.38 13.57 6.82
C LYS A 63 10.21 14.01 5.96
N ILE A 64 8.99 13.89 6.48
CA ILE A 64 7.79 14.36 5.78
C ILE A 64 7.88 15.88 5.58
N SER A 65 7.71 16.33 4.33
CA SER A 65 7.77 17.76 3.97
C SER A 65 6.42 18.36 3.60
N PHE A 66 5.35 17.57 3.54
CA PHE A 66 4.02 18.01 3.10
C PHE A 66 3.08 18.42 4.23
N ILE A 67 3.60 18.60 5.44
CA ILE A 67 2.81 19.09 6.58
C ILE A 67 2.98 20.61 6.66
N ASP A 68 1.89 21.36 6.48
CA ASP A 68 1.88 22.81 6.64
C ASP A 68 1.61 23.23 8.10
N ASP A 69 1.75 24.52 8.40
CA ASP A 69 1.60 25.06 9.77
C ASP A 69 0.15 25.11 10.27
N SER A 70 -0.83 24.89 9.39
CA SER A 70 -2.24 24.82 9.78
C SER A 70 -2.58 23.49 10.45
N VAL A 71 -1.75 22.45 10.26
CA VAL A 71 -1.94 21.13 10.84
C VAL A 71 -1.62 21.13 12.34
N SER A 72 -2.55 20.60 13.13
CA SER A 72 -2.31 20.34 14.55
C SER A 72 -1.17 19.31 14.73
N ASN A 73 -0.24 19.57 15.65
CA ASN A 73 0.99 18.78 15.83
C ASN A 73 1.96 18.77 14.64
N ALA A 74 1.90 19.78 13.75
CA ALA A 74 2.76 19.87 12.56
C ALA A 74 4.25 19.62 12.83
N GLN A 75 4.78 20.16 13.93
CA GLN A 75 6.18 20.01 14.31
C GLN A 75 6.58 18.55 14.60
N GLU A 76 5.67 17.75 15.17
CA GLU A 76 5.93 16.33 15.43
C GLU A 76 5.79 15.50 14.15
N TYR A 77 4.78 15.80 13.32
CA TYR A 77 4.57 15.08 12.07
C TYR A 77 5.72 15.29 11.08
N ARG A 78 6.32 16.48 11.02
CA ARG A 78 7.53 16.77 10.21
C ARG A 78 8.78 15.99 10.64
N LYS A 79 8.81 15.46 11.86
CA LYS A 79 9.94 14.64 12.35
C LYS A 79 9.83 13.19 11.89
N LEU A 80 8.63 12.74 11.49
CA LEU A 80 8.39 11.37 11.03
C LEU A 80 9.20 11.08 9.77
N LYS A 81 9.72 9.85 9.68
CA LYS A 81 10.57 9.40 8.58
C LYS A 81 9.88 8.32 7.77
N VAL A 82 9.81 8.55 6.46
CA VAL A 82 9.19 7.68 5.45
C VAL A 82 10.16 7.43 4.30
N HIS A 83 9.87 6.44 3.46
CA HIS A 83 10.69 6.12 2.29
C HIS A 83 10.74 7.32 1.32
N SER A 84 11.94 7.77 0.96
CA SER A 84 12.12 8.97 0.13
C SER A 84 11.44 8.88 -1.24
N GLY A 85 11.50 7.71 -1.88
CA GLY A 85 10.84 7.46 -3.18
C GLY A 85 9.33 7.64 -3.09
N PHE A 86 8.66 6.91 -2.21
CA PHE A 86 7.21 7.03 -2.00
C PHE A 86 6.79 8.44 -1.60
N HIS A 87 7.57 9.09 -0.72
CA HIS A 87 7.31 10.47 -0.32
C HIS A 87 7.29 11.41 -1.53
N ASN A 88 8.33 11.40 -2.35
CA ASN A 88 8.43 12.30 -3.49
C ASN A 88 7.38 11.99 -4.56
N GLU A 89 7.00 10.72 -4.71
CA GLU A 89 5.96 10.31 -5.65
C GLU A 89 4.56 10.74 -5.18
N HIS A 90 4.26 10.62 -3.88
CA HIS A 90 3.01 11.10 -3.28
C HIS A 90 2.77 12.60 -3.55
N LEU A 91 3.81 13.43 -3.43
CA LEU A 91 3.73 14.88 -3.67
C LEU A 91 3.18 15.23 -5.06
N ARG A 92 3.30 14.34 -6.05
CA ARG A 92 2.82 14.60 -7.42
C ARG A 92 1.30 14.63 -7.53
N TYR A 93 0.62 13.90 -6.66
CA TYR A 93 -0.84 13.74 -6.68
C TYR A 93 -1.53 14.51 -5.56
N ARG A 94 -0.78 14.79 -4.49
CA ARG A 94 -1.25 15.39 -3.23
C ARG A 94 -2.26 16.51 -3.42
N ASP A 95 -1.85 17.62 -4.04
CA ASP A 95 -2.65 18.84 -4.04
C ASP A 95 -3.99 18.63 -4.76
N ARG A 96 -3.98 17.81 -5.80
CA ARG A 96 -5.17 17.45 -6.58
C ARG A 96 -6.10 16.51 -5.82
N ILE A 97 -5.56 15.60 -5.03
CA ILE A 97 -6.35 14.72 -4.16
C ILE A 97 -7.02 15.55 -3.06
N LEU A 98 -6.27 16.40 -2.38
CA LEU A 98 -6.80 17.25 -1.30
C LEU A 98 -7.86 18.25 -1.82
N GLU A 99 -7.61 18.86 -2.98
CA GLU A 99 -8.59 19.74 -3.65
C GLU A 99 -9.90 18.99 -3.94
N TYR A 100 -9.81 17.78 -4.50
CA TYR A 100 -10.99 17.00 -4.87
C TYR A 100 -11.77 16.49 -3.65
N ILE A 101 -11.07 16.10 -2.59
CA ILE A 101 -11.68 15.72 -1.30
C ILE A 101 -12.40 16.91 -0.67
N ALA A 102 -11.84 18.12 -0.75
CA ALA A 102 -12.45 19.34 -0.23
C ALA A 102 -13.76 19.70 -0.96
N GLN A 103 -13.89 19.35 -2.24
CA GLN A 103 -15.11 19.55 -3.02
C GLN A 103 -16.25 18.58 -2.64
N HIS A 104 -15.93 17.48 -1.94
CA HIS A 104 -16.87 16.42 -1.58
C HIS A 104 -16.87 16.19 -0.05
N PRO A 105 -17.31 17.18 0.75
CA PRO A 105 -17.25 17.11 2.21
C PRO A 105 -18.19 16.08 2.83
N ASP A 106 -19.24 15.67 2.10
CA ASP A 106 -20.29 14.73 2.52
C ASP A 106 -19.94 13.25 2.28
N LYS A 107 -18.82 12.95 1.61
CA LYS A 107 -18.45 11.60 1.21
C LYS A 107 -17.56 10.87 2.21
N ASP A 108 -17.75 9.57 2.34
CA ASP A 108 -16.84 8.67 3.05
C ASP A 108 -15.59 8.42 2.19
N ILE A 109 -14.41 8.56 2.79
CA ILE A 109 -13.14 8.49 2.07
C ILE A 109 -12.55 7.09 2.18
N TYR A 110 -12.31 6.49 1.02
CA TYR A 110 -11.57 5.25 0.88
C TYR A 110 -10.28 5.49 0.11
N VAL A 111 -9.19 4.87 0.56
CA VAL A 111 -7.91 4.92 -0.15
C VAL A 111 -7.41 3.51 -0.40
N THR A 112 -6.96 3.24 -1.63
CA THR A 112 -6.49 1.92 -2.01
C THR A 112 -5.32 1.97 -2.98
N GLY A 113 -4.57 0.86 -3.02
CA GLY A 113 -3.49 0.68 -3.96
C GLY A 113 -2.81 -0.67 -3.81
N HIS A 114 -2.17 -1.10 -4.90
CA HIS A 114 -1.40 -2.34 -4.95
C HIS A 114 0.08 -2.02 -5.12
N SER A 115 0.96 -2.82 -4.50
CA SER A 115 2.43 -2.68 -4.62
C SER A 115 2.89 -1.27 -4.22
N LEU A 116 3.65 -0.58 -5.09
CA LEU A 116 3.99 0.85 -4.96
C LEU A 116 2.75 1.71 -4.69
N GLY A 117 1.64 1.45 -5.37
CA GLY A 117 0.38 2.16 -5.13
C GLY A 117 -0.14 1.96 -3.71
N GLY A 118 0.11 0.82 -3.07
CA GLY A 118 -0.19 0.60 -1.66
C GLY A 118 0.63 1.51 -0.74
N ALA A 119 1.90 1.77 -1.06
CA ALA A 119 2.70 2.73 -0.32
C ALA A 119 2.19 4.18 -0.45
N LEU A 120 1.77 4.56 -1.66
CA LEU A 120 1.16 5.87 -1.92
C LEU A 120 -0.18 6.01 -1.21
N ALA A 121 -0.98 4.95 -1.15
CA ALA A 121 -2.23 4.92 -0.41
C ALA A 121 -2.03 5.26 1.08
N ILE A 122 -1.00 4.68 1.72
CA ILE A 122 -0.64 4.97 3.12
C ILE A 122 -0.19 6.41 3.33
N LEU A 123 0.65 6.96 2.43
CA LEU A 123 1.07 8.37 2.57
C LEU A 123 -0.09 9.33 2.33
N SER A 124 -0.94 9.03 1.35
CA SER A 124 -2.12 9.83 1.02
C SER A 124 -3.16 9.81 2.14
N SER A 125 -3.49 8.65 2.72
CA SER A 125 -4.42 8.57 3.84
C SER A 125 -3.93 9.36 5.06
N PHE A 126 -2.65 9.27 5.38
CA PHE A 126 -2.04 10.07 6.44
C PHE A 126 -2.19 11.57 6.17
N ASP A 127 -1.85 12.01 4.96
CA ASP A 127 -1.92 13.41 4.52
C ASP A 127 -3.37 13.95 4.56
N ILE A 128 -4.33 13.15 4.11
CA ILE A 128 -5.75 13.47 4.16
C ILE A 128 -6.21 13.67 5.62
N VAL A 129 -5.93 12.71 6.51
CA VAL A 129 -6.39 12.77 7.90
C VAL A 129 -5.79 13.99 8.62
N VAL A 130 -4.50 14.27 8.45
CA VAL A 130 -3.85 15.37 9.19
C VAL A 130 -4.27 16.76 8.70
N HIS A 131 -4.62 16.94 7.42
CA HIS A 131 -5.07 18.23 6.88
C HIS A 131 -6.59 18.44 6.94
N THR A 132 -7.37 17.36 6.88
CA THR A 132 -8.84 17.46 6.82
C THR A 132 -9.54 17.05 8.12
N GLN A 133 -8.84 16.31 9.00
CA GLN A 133 -9.39 15.69 10.20
C GLN A 133 -10.56 14.72 9.93
N ARG A 134 -10.77 14.32 8.66
CA ARG A 134 -11.81 13.37 8.27
C ARG A 134 -11.32 11.94 8.43
N PRO A 135 -12.16 11.01 8.90
CA PRO A 135 -11.81 9.59 8.94
C PRO A 135 -11.59 9.05 7.52
N VAL A 136 -10.68 8.10 7.40
CA VAL A 136 -10.31 7.46 6.13
C VAL A 136 -10.23 5.95 6.35
N THR A 137 -10.85 5.18 5.46
CA THR A 137 -10.71 3.72 5.41
C THR A 137 -9.70 3.33 4.33
N VAL A 138 -8.73 2.49 4.66
CA VAL A 138 -7.65 2.12 3.76
C VAL A 138 -7.63 0.62 3.52
N PHE A 139 -7.57 0.22 2.25
CA PHE A 139 -7.33 -1.16 1.84
C PHE A 139 -6.16 -1.22 0.88
N THR A 140 -5.08 -1.89 1.26
CA THR A 140 -3.90 -2.07 0.40
C THR A 140 -3.64 -3.53 0.09
N PHE A 141 -2.98 -3.78 -1.04
CA PHE A 141 -2.69 -5.12 -1.54
C PHE A 141 -1.19 -5.24 -1.83
N GLY A 142 -0.47 -6.13 -1.16
CA GLY A 142 0.97 -6.27 -1.38
C GLY A 142 1.78 -5.00 -1.05
N GLN A 143 1.28 -4.19 -0.11
CA GLN A 143 1.91 -2.95 0.35
C GLN A 143 3.34 -3.23 0.88
N PRO A 144 4.38 -2.52 0.42
CA PRO A 144 5.70 -2.52 1.05
C PRO A 144 5.68 -1.67 2.33
N ARG A 145 6.74 -1.74 3.15
CA ARG A 145 6.86 -0.89 4.35
C ARG A 145 7.11 0.56 3.96
N VAL A 146 6.39 1.49 4.58
CA VAL A 146 6.36 2.92 4.15
C VAL A 146 7.20 3.82 5.02
N GLY A 147 7.26 3.58 6.33
CA GLY A 147 7.98 4.42 7.27
C GLY A 147 8.55 3.66 8.46
N LYS A 148 9.19 4.40 9.36
CA LYS A 148 9.81 3.85 10.58
C LYS A 148 8.78 3.63 11.69
N GLY A 149 9.19 2.94 12.76
CA GLY A 149 8.35 2.69 13.95
C GLY A 149 7.59 3.91 14.48
N LYS A 150 8.22 5.10 14.52
CA LYS A 150 7.51 6.33 14.94
C LYS A 150 6.41 6.76 13.96
N PHE A 151 6.63 6.60 12.66
CA PHE A 151 5.58 6.83 11.66
C PHE A 151 4.44 5.82 11.85
N ARG A 152 4.77 4.54 12.08
CA ARG A 152 3.80 3.48 12.38
C ARG A 152 2.91 3.80 13.58
N GLU A 153 3.51 4.17 14.71
CA GLU A 153 2.76 4.56 15.92
C GLU A 153 1.76 5.69 15.66
N VAL A 154 2.21 6.76 15.00
CA VAL A 154 1.36 7.92 14.73
C VAL A 154 0.29 7.56 13.69
N TYR A 155 0.66 6.86 12.61
CA TYR A 155 -0.26 6.44 11.56
C TYR A 155 -1.38 5.55 12.12
N ASP A 156 -1.04 4.49 12.87
CA ASP A 156 -2.03 3.56 13.42
C ASP A 156 -3.01 4.25 14.40
N SER A 157 -2.58 5.34 15.03
CA SER A 157 -3.45 6.16 15.89
C SER A 157 -4.41 7.07 15.11
N LEU A 158 -3.97 7.58 13.96
CA LEU A 158 -4.74 8.53 13.15
C LEU A 158 -5.64 7.84 12.12
N VAL A 159 -5.22 6.68 11.63
CA VAL A 159 -5.91 5.91 10.58
C VAL A 159 -6.21 4.49 11.09
N PRO A 160 -7.11 4.35 12.09
CA PRO A 160 -7.38 3.06 12.72
C PRO A 160 -8.00 2.04 11.75
N ASP A 161 -8.72 2.50 10.73
CA ASP A 161 -9.35 1.67 9.69
C ASP A 161 -8.43 1.45 8.49
N SER A 162 -7.20 1.04 8.76
CA SER A 162 -6.21 0.68 7.74
C SER A 162 -5.98 -0.83 7.71
N TYR A 163 -6.33 -1.46 6.59
CA TYR A 163 -6.28 -2.90 6.38
C TYR A 163 -5.32 -3.23 5.23
N ARG A 164 -4.30 -4.04 5.52
CA ARG A 164 -3.35 -4.54 4.53
C ARG A 164 -3.64 -5.99 4.24
N VAL A 165 -3.86 -6.30 2.96
CA VAL A 165 -4.01 -7.65 2.45
C VAL A 165 -2.67 -8.14 1.90
N VAL A 166 -2.25 -9.32 2.34
CA VAL A 166 -1.05 -10.02 1.86
C VAL A 166 -1.41 -11.43 1.43
N VAL A 167 -0.96 -11.84 0.26
CA VAL A 167 -1.19 -13.21 -0.26
C VAL A 167 0.08 -14.04 -0.16
N ASP A 168 -0.02 -15.18 0.53
CA ASP A 168 1.00 -16.22 0.61
C ASP A 168 2.41 -15.65 0.93
N ARG A 169 3.40 -16.01 0.11
CA ARG A 169 4.81 -15.62 0.25
C ARG A 169 5.17 -14.44 -0.65
N ASP A 170 4.22 -13.53 -0.92
CA ASP A 170 4.49 -12.31 -1.68
C ASP A 170 5.74 -11.58 -1.15
N PRO A 171 6.76 -11.36 -2.00
CA PRO A 171 7.99 -10.76 -1.56
C PRO A 171 7.92 -9.27 -1.23
N ILE A 172 6.99 -8.53 -1.83
CA ILE A 172 6.99 -7.07 -1.74
C ILE A 172 6.64 -6.53 -0.35
N PRO A 173 5.67 -7.12 0.38
CA PRO A 173 5.45 -6.72 1.76
C PRO A 173 6.66 -6.87 2.67
N ARG A 174 7.67 -7.69 2.37
CA ARG A 174 8.85 -7.76 3.26
C ARG A 174 10.00 -6.83 2.85
N VAL A 175 9.77 -5.89 1.93
CA VAL A 175 10.70 -4.77 1.63
C VAL A 175 10.10 -3.40 1.97
N PRO A 176 10.93 -2.37 2.27
CA PRO A 176 12.34 -2.46 2.64
C PRO A 176 12.57 -3.35 3.87
N GLY A 177 13.71 -4.04 3.93
CA GLY A 177 14.05 -4.94 5.05
C GLY A 177 14.23 -4.19 6.38
N MET A 178 14.22 -4.92 7.51
CA MET A 178 14.33 -4.30 8.86
C MET A 178 15.69 -3.69 9.16
N LEU A 179 16.73 -3.97 8.37
CA LEU A 179 18.05 -3.31 8.49
C LEU A 179 17.96 -1.78 8.43
N LEU A 180 16.88 -1.26 7.82
CA LEU A 180 16.62 0.16 7.69
C LEU A 180 15.59 0.69 8.72
N ASN A 181 15.16 -0.16 9.68
CA ASN A 181 14.16 0.09 10.72
C ASN A 181 12.80 0.57 10.17
N TYR A 182 12.37 0.03 9.03
CA TYR A 182 11.02 0.23 8.51
C TYR A 182 10.06 -0.76 9.15
N GLU A 183 8.83 -0.31 9.36
CA GLU A 183 7.76 -1.11 9.95
C GLU A 183 6.48 -1.01 9.14
N HIS A 184 5.69 -2.08 9.19
CA HIS A 184 4.34 -2.07 8.63
C HIS A 184 3.37 -1.33 9.51
N VAL A 185 2.50 -0.58 8.85
CA VAL A 185 1.35 0.10 9.45
C VAL A 185 0.06 -0.63 9.10
N GLY A 186 -0.99 -0.37 9.87
CA GLY A 186 -2.31 -0.96 9.71
C GLY A 186 -2.39 -2.41 10.19
N LYS A 187 -3.60 -2.95 10.14
CA LYS A 187 -3.96 -4.32 10.50
C LYS A 187 -3.67 -5.26 9.32
N LEU A 188 -3.33 -6.52 9.59
CA LEU A 188 -2.94 -7.49 8.56
C LEU A 188 -4.02 -8.54 8.33
N LEU A 189 -4.48 -8.67 7.10
CA LEU A 189 -5.19 -9.84 6.59
C LEU A 189 -4.23 -10.64 5.70
N GLN A 190 -3.68 -11.73 6.22
CA GLN A 190 -2.85 -12.64 5.45
C GLN A 190 -3.71 -13.81 4.96
N LEU A 191 -3.67 -14.06 3.65
CA LEU A 191 -4.46 -15.08 2.98
C LEU A 191 -3.56 -16.12 2.31
N ASN A 192 -3.97 -17.39 2.38
CA ASN A 192 -3.45 -18.43 1.52
C ASN A 192 -4.00 -18.26 0.09
N PRO A 193 -3.39 -18.86 -0.94
CA PRO A 193 -3.86 -18.73 -2.32
C PRO A 193 -5.32 -19.16 -2.53
N ASP A 194 -5.82 -20.10 -1.70
CA ASP A 194 -7.20 -20.59 -1.70
C ASP A 194 -8.22 -19.64 -1.03
N GLY A 195 -7.75 -18.51 -0.48
CA GLY A 195 -8.59 -17.52 0.20
C GLY A 195 -8.87 -17.82 1.67
N THR A 196 -8.21 -18.80 2.28
CA THR A 196 -8.27 -19.02 3.73
C THR A 196 -7.39 -18.00 4.47
N GLN A 197 -7.88 -17.49 5.60
CA GLN A 197 -7.13 -16.58 6.47
C GLN A 197 -6.13 -17.35 7.33
N LEU A 198 -4.89 -16.86 7.42
CA LEU A 198 -3.89 -17.40 8.34
C LEU A 198 -4.09 -16.84 9.75
N ALA A 199 -3.95 -17.70 10.75
CA ALA A 199 -3.93 -17.28 12.14
C ALA A 199 -2.60 -16.57 12.50
N PRO A 200 -2.59 -15.65 13.49
CA PRO A 200 -1.37 -14.94 13.89
C PRO A 200 -0.17 -15.85 14.19
N GLU A 201 -0.39 -17.00 14.84
CA GLU A 201 0.62 -17.99 15.19
C GLU A 201 1.23 -18.73 13.98
N GLU A 202 0.55 -18.71 12.84
CA GLU A 202 1.00 -19.34 11.59
C GLU A 202 1.83 -18.39 10.72
N ILE A 203 1.87 -17.09 11.07
CA ILE A 203 2.58 -16.08 10.30
C ILE A 203 4.09 -16.30 10.44
N GLN A 204 4.70 -16.71 9.34
CA GLN A 204 6.15 -16.87 9.23
C GLN A 204 6.74 -15.76 8.34
N SER A 205 7.80 -15.13 8.84
CA SER A 205 8.66 -14.28 8.02
C SER A 205 9.77 -15.14 7.41
N SER A 206 9.63 -15.55 6.16
CA SER A 206 10.80 -15.99 5.40
C SER A 206 11.64 -14.76 5.08
N ALA A 207 12.81 -14.62 5.70
CA ALA A 207 13.79 -13.59 5.33
C ALA A 207 14.37 -13.82 3.92
N ILE A 208 14.21 -15.04 3.38
CA ILE A 208 14.73 -15.46 2.09
C ILE A 208 13.55 -15.73 1.15
N PHE A 209 13.39 -14.87 0.16
CA PHE A 209 12.46 -15.12 -0.94
C PHE A 209 13.11 -15.92 -2.04
N LYS A 210 12.31 -16.76 -2.71
CA LYS A 210 12.74 -17.44 -3.93
C LYS A 210 12.15 -16.67 -5.12
N ALA A 211 12.85 -16.65 -6.26
CA ALA A 211 12.31 -16.06 -7.50
C ALA A 211 10.93 -16.63 -7.88
N LEU A 212 10.65 -17.88 -7.47
CA LEU A 212 9.35 -18.57 -7.61
C LEU A 212 8.20 -17.91 -6.83
N ASP A 213 8.47 -17.02 -5.88
CA ASP A 213 7.45 -16.33 -5.09
C ASP A 213 6.96 -15.02 -5.76
N LEU A 214 7.64 -14.52 -6.81
CA LEU A 214 7.31 -13.27 -7.50
C LEU A 214 5.90 -13.23 -8.14
N PRO A 215 5.37 -14.31 -8.77
CA PRO A 215 4.04 -14.28 -9.38
C PRO A 215 2.91 -14.02 -8.38
N LYS A 216 3.15 -14.29 -7.09
CA LYS A 216 2.17 -14.06 -6.00
C LYS A 216 1.91 -12.58 -5.76
N HIS A 217 2.85 -11.72 -6.16
CA HIS A 217 2.69 -10.29 -6.04
C HIS A 217 1.75 -9.69 -7.10
N ILE A 218 1.46 -10.40 -8.19
CA ILE A 218 0.66 -9.85 -9.29
C ILE A 218 -0.77 -9.57 -8.80
N ILE A 219 -1.34 -8.41 -9.17
CA ILE A 219 -2.70 -8.02 -8.75
C ILE A 219 -3.77 -9.06 -9.10
N GLY A 220 -3.58 -9.81 -10.19
CA GLY A 220 -4.44 -10.94 -10.55
C GLY A 220 -4.46 -12.06 -9.51
N SER A 221 -3.33 -12.34 -8.83
CA SER A 221 -3.25 -13.31 -7.73
C SER A 221 -4.01 -12.80 -6.50
N TYR A 222 -3.91 -11.50 -6.20
CA TYR A 222 -4.70 -10.88 -5.13
C TYR A 222 -6.19 -10.99 -5.42
N TYR A 223 -6.59 -10.66 -6.64
CA TYR A 223 -7.98 -10.74 -7.08
C TYR A 223 -8.54 -12.18 -6.97
N SER A 224 -7.82 -13.18 -7.49
CA SER A 224 -8.26 -14.57 -7.41
C SER A 224 -8.35 -15.08 -5.97
N THR A 225 -7.40 -14.73 -5.11
CA THR A 225 -7.42 -15.11 -3.69
C THR A 225 -8.59 -14.45 -2.94
N ILE A 226 -8.89 -13.18 -3.20
CA ILE A 226 -10.05 -12.49 -2.61
C ILE A 226 -11.36 -13.11 -3.08
N LEU A 227 -11.46 -13.54 -4.35
CA LEU A 227 -12.62 -14.29 -4.83
C LEU A 227 -12.76 -15.66 -4.13
N GLY A 228 -11.65 -16.36 -3.90
CA GLY A 228 -11.62 -17.58 -3.09
C GLY A 228 -12.15 -17.33 -1.68
N MET A 229 -11.64 -16.30 -1.02
CA MET A 229 -12.08 -15.88 0.32
C MET A 229 -13.58 -15.57 0.35
N ARG A 230 -14.09 -14.80 -0.63
CA ARG A 230 -15.52 -14.50 -0.76
C ARG A 230 -16.35 -15.77 -0.94
N THR A 231 -15.85 -16.72 -1.71
CA THR A 231 -16.52 -18.01 -1.95
C THR A 231 -16.57 -18.84 -0.67
N ASN A 232 -15.46 -18.93 0.05
CA ASN A 232 -15.37 -19.59 1.36
C ASN A 232 -16.34 -18.94 2.36
N CYS A 233 -16.41 -17.61 2.36
CA CYS A 233 -17.35 -16.84 3.17
C CYS A 233 -18.81 -17.11 2.83
N ALA A 234 -19.17 -17.13 1.55
CA ALA A 234 -20.52 -17.42 1.11
C ALA A 234 -20.95 -18.86 1.46
N ALA A 235 -20.03 -19.82 1.31
CA ALA A 235 -20.25 -21.20 1.71
C ALA A 235 -20.44 -21.32 3.24
N ALA A 236 -19.60 -20.64 4.02
CA ALA A 236 -19.72 -20.59 5.48
C ALA A 236 -21.06 -19.99 5.92
N PHE A 237 -21.53 -18.91 5.30
CA PHE A 237 -22.83 -18.31 5.61
C PHE A 237 -24.00 -19.25 5.27
N SER A 238 -23.89 -20.00 4.17
CA SER A 238 -24.88 -21.02 3.81
C SER A 238 -24.94 -22.19 4.80
N MET A 239 -23.87 -22.45 5.57
CA MET A 239 -23.80 -23.49 6.60
C MET A 239 -24.07 -22.95 8.03
N ALA A 240 -23.62 -21.73 8.34
CA ALA A 240 -23.71 -21.07 9.65
C ALA A 240 -25.12 -20.58 10.01
N ALA A 241 -26.03 -20.49 9.03
CA ALA A 241 -27.46 -20.32 9.27
C ALA A 241 -28.07 -21.43 10.18
N ALA A 242 -27.35 -22.52 10.44
CA ALA A 242 -27.72 -23.58 11.38
C ALA A 242 -27.13 -23.43 12.80
N GLU A 243 -26.07 -22.63 13.02
CA GLU A 243 -25.30 -22.63 14.29
C GLU A 243 -24.93 -21.23 14.84
N GLY A 244 -25.23 -20.13 14.15
CA GLY A 244 -25.08 -18.77 14.68
C GLY A 244 -23.63 -18.26 14.80
N THR A 245 -22.70 -18.85 14.07
CA THR A 245 -21.26 -18.49 14.04
C THR A 245 -20.89 -17.82 12.71
N ASP A 246 -21.42 -16.62 12.47
CA ASP A 246 -21.31 -15.85 11.22
C ASP A 246 -19.92 -15.22 10.96
N GLN A 247 -18.80 -15.94 11.12
CA GLN A 247 -17.47 -15.37 10.86
C GLN A 247 -16.59 -16.27 10.01
N CYS A 248 -16.63 -16.05 8.69
CA CYS A 248 -15.68 -16.61 7.74
C CYS A 248 -14.29 -15.98 7.80
N LEU A 249 -14.19 -14.80 8.41
CA LEU A 249 -12.95 -14.13 8.74
C LEU A 249 -12.94 -13.83 10.23
N ASN A 250 -11.81 -14.12 10.87
CA ASN A 250 -11.58 -13.68 12.23
C ASN A 250 -11.00 -12.27 12.22
N VAL A 251 -11.89 -11.27 12.33
CA VAL A 251 -11.50 -9.86 12.38
C VAL A 251 -10.70 -9.51 13.64
N GLY A 252 -10.86 -10.29 14.71
CA GLY A 252 -10.09 -10.15 15.94
C GLY A 252 -8.61 -10.49 15.77
N TRP A 253 -8.27 -11.31 14.77
CA TRP A 253 -6.88 -11.65 14.47
C TRP A 253 -6.11 -10.53 13.78
N LEU A 254 -6.76 -9.59 13.10
CA LEU A 254 -6.06 -8.68 12.18
C LEU A 254 -4.96 -7.83 12.83
N ALA A 255 -5.19 -7.35 14.07
CA ALA A 255 -4.17 -6.62 14.83
C ALA A 255 -3.04 -7.56 15.31
N GLY A 256 -3.41 -8.71 15.89
CA GLY A 256 -2.44 -9.72 16.33
C GLY A 256 -1.61 -10.30 15.19
N SER A 257 -2.18 -10.42 13.99
CA SER A 257 -1.48 -10.82 12.77
C SER A 257 -0.42 -9.78 12.37
N ALA A 258 -0.73 -8.49 12.49
CA ALA A 258 0.26 -7.44 12.21
C ALA A 258 1.41 -7.44 13.23
N ASP A 259 1.12 -7.68 14.51
CA ASP A 259 2.14 -7.85 15.56
C ASP A 259 2.99 -9.10 15.32
N ALA A 260 2.36 -10.23 15.01
CA ALA A 260 3.04 -11.47 14.70
C ALA A 260 3.99 -11.34 13.50
N GLU A 261 3.58 -10.62 12.44
CA GLU A 261 4.44 -10.36 11.28
C GLU A 261 5.67 -9.51 11.67
N ARG A 262 5.49 -8.46 12.48
CA ARG A 262 6.59 -7.62 12.97
C ARG A 262 7.57 -8.43 13.82
N GLU A 263 7.06 -9.22 14.77
CA GLU A 263 7.88 -10.07 15.64
C GLU A 263 8.57 -11.20 14.89
N ALA A 264 7.89 -11.86 13.96
CA ALA A 264 8.49 -12.87 13.10
C ALA A 264 9.65 -12.24 12.32
N THR A 265 9.41 -11.11 11.66
CA THR A 265 10.44 -10.42 10.88
C THR A 265 11.64 -10.09 11.75
N LYS A 266 11.42 -9.55 12.96
CA LYS A 266 12.49 -9.23 13.93
C LYS A 266 13.34 -10.45 14.27
N LYS A 267 12.70 -11.57 14.64
CA LYS A 267 13.39 -12.84 14.94
C LYS A 267 14.18 -13.37 13.75
N ALA A 268 13.64 -13.27 12.54
CA ALA A 268 14.33 -13.73 11.35
C ALA A 268 15.64 -12.95 11.07
N TRP A 269 15.71 -11.67 11.47
CA TRP A 269 16.93 -10.87 11.39
C TRP A 269 17.92 -11.15 12.51
N GLU A 270 17.46 -11.43 13.73
CA GLU A 270 18.32 -11.85 14.86
C GLU A 270 19.05 -13.17 14.59
N LEU A 271 18.51 -14.01 13.71
CA LEU A 271 19.11 -15.28 13.28
C LEU A 271 20.18 -15.12 12.17
N ILE A 272 20.34 -13.93 11.59
CA ILE A 272 21.41 -13.65 10.62
C ILE A 272 22.69 -13.32 11.41
N PRO A 273 23.75 -14.15 11.32
CA PRO A 273 24.96 -13.92 12.10
C PRO A 273 25.59 -12.55 11.83
N GLU A 274 26.17 -11.91 12.85
CA GLU A 274 27.01 -10.72 12.65
C GLU A 274 28.12 -11.05 11.64
N GLY A 275 28.16 -10.30 10.53
CA GLY A 275 29.12 -10.53 9.44
C GLY A 275 28.73 -11.58 8.40
N ALA A 276 27.59 -12.28 8.53
CA ALA A 276 27.12 -13.21 7.50
C ALA A 276 26.66 -12.52 6.21
N ILE A 277 26.32 -11.23 6.32
CA ILE A 277 26.13 -10.36 5.17
C ILE A 277 27.47 -9.63 5.00
N PRO A 278 28.24 -9.90 3.94
CA PRO A 278 29.56 -9.32 3.77
C PRO A 278 29.41 -7.88 3.31
N TRP A 279 29.10 -6.97 4.24
CA TRP A 279 28.79 -5.56 3.96
C TRP A 279 29.90 -4.83 3.18
N GLU A 280 31.14 -5.26 3.38
CA GLU A 280 32.33 -4.71 2.74
C GLU A 280 32.61 -5.32 1.35
N GLU A 281 32.09 -6.52 1.06
CA GLU A 281 32.24 -7.22 -0.24
C GLU A 281 30.98 -7.14 -1.11
N LEU A 282 29.83 -6.80 -0.50
CA LEU A 282 28.66 -6.31 -1.21
C LEU A 282 29.02 -4.94 -1.74
N HIS A 283 29.72 -4.92 -2.88
CA HIS A 283 29.74 -3.79 -3.78
C HIS A 283 28.31 -3.62 -4.31
N ILE A 284 27.41 -3.09 -3.45
CA ILE A 284 26.01 -2.82 -3.80
C ILE A 284 26.01 -1.99 -5.08
N ASP A 285 27.01 -1.10 -5.22
CA ASP A 285 27.40 -0.29 -6.38
C ASP A 285 27.63 -1.09 -7.67
N GLU A 286 28.13 -2.33 -7.58
CA GLU A 286 28.54 -3.20 -8.69
C GLU A 286 27.64 -4.43 -8.91
N MET A 287 26.58 -4.60 -8.11
CA MET A 287 25.62 -5.69 -8.32
C MET A 287 25.01 -5.59 -9.73
N PRO A 288 24.90 -6.71 -10.50
CA PRO A 288 24.44 -6.74 -11.89
C PRO A 288 22.91 -6.71 -11.96
N ILE A 289 22.31 -5.84 -11.15
CA ILE A 289 20.96 -5.36 -11.39
C ILE A 289 21.17 -4.23 -12.38
N GLU A 290 20.42 -4.18 -13.49
CA GLU A 290 20.41 -3.00 -14.35
C GLU A 290 19.99 -1.80 -13.51
N LYS A 291 20.97 -1.12 -12.94
CA LYS A 291 20.80 0.15 -12.29
C LYS A 291 20.56 1.12 -13.43
N ILE A 292 19.38 1.72 -13.45
CA ILE A 292 19.28 3.02 -14.07
C ILE A 292 20.26 3.89 -13.27
N PRO A 293 21.33 4.40 -13.90
CA PRO A 293 22.36 5.14 -13.18
C PRO A 293 21.71 6.24 -12.34
N VAL A 294 22.09 6.37 -11.06
CA VAL A 294 21.44 7.29 -10.10
C VAL A 294 21.53 8.75 -10.60
N ASP A 295 22.54 9.06 -11.42
CA ASP A 295 22.75 10.30 -12.17
C ASP A 295 21.80 10.48 -13.37
N LYS A 296 21.23 9.41 -13.91
CA LYS A 296 20.17 9.44 -14.94
C LYS A 296 18.77 9.49 -14.35
N ILE A 297 18.60 9.26 -13.05
CA ILE A 297 17.32 9.49 -12.38
C ILE A 297 17.35 10.91 -11.81
N PRO A 298 16.50 11.83 -12.30
CA PRO A 298 16.55 13.22 -11.88
C PRO A 298 16.47 13.34 -10.36
N THR A 299 17.49 13.93 -9.74
CA THR A 299 17.52 14.31 -8.33
C THR A 299 16.59 15.50 -8.06
N GLU A 300 16.35 16.28 -9.11
CA GLU A 300 15.31 17.30 -9.21
C GLU A 300 14.29 16.82 -10.22
N PHE A 301 13.10 16.48 -9.73
CA PHE A 301 11.98 16.23 -10.62
C PHE A 301 11.51 17.58 -11.19
N PRO A 302 11.39 17.72 -12.52
CA PRO A 302 10.98 18.99 -13.14
C PRO A 302 9.64 19.42 -12.53
N ALA A 303 9.45 20.74 -12.36
CA ALA A 303 8.20 21.31 -11.87
C ALA A 303 7.04 20.73 -12.70
N ILE A 304 6.22 19.89 -12.06
CA ILE A 304 5.16 19.16 -12.74
C ILE A 304 4.00 20.12 -12.94
N LYS A 305 3.69 20.44 -14.21
CA LYS A 305 2.34 20.89 -14.54
C LYS A 305 1.42 19.68 -14.32
N THR A 306 0.77 19.59 -13.16
CA THR A 306 -0.23 18.55 -12.92
C THR A 306 -1.39 18.79 -13.90
N PRO A 307 -1.67 17.91 -14.86
CA PRO A 307 -2.84 18.05 -15.70
C PRO A 307 -4.09 18.03 -14.83
N PRO A 308 -5.19 18.72 -15.23
CA PRO A 308 -6.44 18.65 -14.48
C PRO A 308 -6.96 17.21 -14.43
N TRP A 309 -7.71 16.87 -13.38
CA TRP A 309 -8.48 15.63 -13.34
C TRP A 309 -9.37 15.56 -14.57
N SER A 310 -9.15 14.56 -15.43
CA SER A 310 -10.00 14.31 -16.58
C SER A 310 -11.03 13.26 -16.23
N LYS A 311 -12.31 13.56 -16.47
CA LYS A 311 -13.37 12.55 -16.38
C LYS A 311 -13.07 11.46 -17.40
N MET A 312 -12.97 10.23 -16.92
CA MET A 312 -12.76 9.09 -17.79
C MET A 312 -14.06 8.77 -18.54
N PRO A 313 -13.98 8.32 -19.80
CA PRO A 313 -15.17 7.82 -20.48
C PRO A 313 -15.77 6.66 -19.66
N PRO A 314 -17.11 6.48 -19.67
CA PRO A 314 -17.75 5.35 -19.03
C PRO A 314 -17.06 4.06 -19.48
N SER A 315 -16.69 3.19 -18.54
CA SER A 315 -16.06 1.92 -18.87
C SER A 315 -17.03 1.09 -19.72
N THR A 316 -16.70 0.87 -20.99
CA THR A 316 -17.33 -0.18 -21.79
C THR A 316 -16.77 -1.51 -21.31
N ILE A 317 -17.24 -1.99 -20.16
CA ILE A 317 -16.97 -3.35 -19.72
C ILE A 317 -17.85 -4.24 -20.59
N SER A 318 -17.29 -4.73 -21.70
CA SER A 318 -17.82 -5.86 -22.48
C SER A 318 -17.38 -7.17 -21.85
#